data_AF-A0A1B6HPV9-F1
#
_entry.id   AF-A0A1B6HPV9-F1
#
_cell.length_a   1.000
_cell.length_b   1.000
_cell.length_c   1.000
_cell.angle_alpha   90.00
_cell.angle_beta   90.00
_cell.angle_gamma   90.00
#
_symmetry.space_group_name_H-M   'P 1'
#
loop_
_entity.id
_entity.type
_entity.pdbx_description
1 polymer ?
#
loop_
_entity_poly.entity_id
_entity_poly.type
_entity_poly.pdbx_seq_one_letter_code
_entity_poly.pdbx_strand_id
1 'polypeptide(L)'
;QILDKPLPKIGEKSLFTKELETALEQSHVDFVVHSLKDLPTILPEGMAIGAICKREDPRDAVIFNPKFKGKTLETLPENSIIGTSSLRRTAQLSRYFPHLRVEDIRGNLNTRLRKLEA
;
A
#
# COMPACT_ATOMS: atom_id res chain seq x y z
N GLN A 1 7.56 13.79 9.90
CA GLN A 1 7.78 12.48 10.55
C GLN A 1 6.42 11.86 10.88
N ILE A 2 5.93 10.93 10.04
CA ILE A 2 4.61 10.30 10.16
C ILE A 2 4.79 8.79 9.99
N LEU A 3 5.55 8.18 10.91
CA LEU A 3 5.85 6.74 10.83
C LEU A 3 5.09 5.92 11.90
N ASP A 4 4.53 6.53 12.93
CA ASP A 4 4.07 5.79 14.13
C ASP A 4 2.55 5.68 14.34
N LYS A 5 1.71 6.12 13.39
CA LYS A 5 0.22 6.06 13.53
C LYS A 5 -0.45 5.36 12.35
N PRO A 6 -1.33 4.36 12.52
CA PRO A 6 -2.06 3.67 11.44
C PRO A 6 -2.57 4.62 10.34
N LEU A 7 -2.43 4.25 9.05
CA LEU A 7 -2.82 5.09 7.90
C LEU A 7 -4.29 5.57 7.99
N PRO A 8 -5.25 4.74 8.46
CA PRO A 8 -6.62 5.19 8.68
C PRO A 8 -6.77 6.30 9.73
N LYS A 9 -5.82 6.41 10.68
CA LYS A 9 -5.81 7.43 11.74
C LYS A 9 -5.07 8.71 11.37
N ILE A 10 -4.43 8.77 10.20
CA ILE A 10 -3.68 9.97 9.74
C ILE A 10 -4.55 10.91 8.90
N GLY A 11 -5.79 10.53 8.54
CA GLY A 11 -6.81 11.47 8.09
C GLY A 11 -6.63 12.11 6.72
N GLU A 12 -5.45 12.07 6.10
CA GLU A 12 -5.23 12.72 4.80
C GLU A 12 -4.70 11.72 3.76
N LYS A 13 -5.60 11.28 2.88
CA LYS A 13 -5.22 10.60 1.62
C LYS A 13 -4.32 11.48 0.74
N SER A 14 -4.35 12.80 0.92
CA SER A 14 -3.57 13.81 0.20
C SER A 14 -2.13 13.96 0.68
N LEU A 15 -1.72 13.22 1.72
CA LEU A 15 -0.46 13.50 2.41
C LEU A 15 0.79 13.19 1.56
N PHE A 16 0.64 12.46 0.45
CA PHE A 16 1.72 12.15 -0.48
C PHE A 16 1.60 12.88 -1.84
N THR A 17 0.46 13.51 -2.13
CA THR A 17 0.24 14.16 -3.42
C THR A 17 0.39 15.67 -3.33
N LYS A 18 0.08 16.27 -2.18
CA LYS A 18 0.02 17.74 -2.01
C LYS A 18 1.31 18.48 -2.36
N GLU A 19 2.47 17.94 -1.99
CA GLU A 19 3.75 18.59 -2.28
C GLU A 19 4.06 18.63 -3.78
N LEU A 20 3.71 17.57 -4.50
CA LEU A 20 3.89 17.46 -5.95
C LEU A 20 2.82 18.27 -6.71
N GLU A 21 1.59 18.28 -6.20
CA GLU A 21 0.49 19.11 -6.70
C GLU A 21 0.87 20.61 -6.60
N THR A 22 1.39 21.08 -5.46
CA THR A 22 1.88 22.45 -5.30
C THR A 22 3.01 22.77 -6.27
N ALA A 23 3.95 21.83 -6.51
CA ALA A 23 5.03 22.04 -7.46
C ALA A 23 4.51 22.20 -8.90
N LEU A 24 3.47 21.44 -9.28
CA LEU A 24 2.81 21.55 -10.57
C LEU A 24 2.05 22.89 -10.71
N GLU A 25 1.30 23.28 -9.67
CA GLU A 25 0.56 24.55 -9.63
C GLU A 25 1.51 25.76 -9.73
N GLN A 26 2.65 25.71 -9.05
CA GLN A 26 3.68 26.77 -9.07
C GLN A 26 4.58 26.71 -10.32
N SER A 27 4.28 25.83 -11.28
CA SER A 27 5.08 25.65 -12.51
C SER A 27 6.56 25.32 -12.24
N HIS A 28 6.87 24.69 -11.09
CA HIS A 28 8.20 24.13 -10.81
C HIS A 28 8.46 22.84 -11.59
N VAL A 29 7.40 22.15 -12.01
CA VAL A 29 7.41 20.96 -12.86
C VAL A 29 6.29 21.04 -13.89
N ASP A 30 6.45 20.40 -15.04
CA ASP A 30 5.43 20.37 -16.10
C ASP A 30 4.41 19.23 -15.93
N PHE A 31 4.82 18.14 -15.27
CA PHE A 31 3.97 16.98 -15.00
C PHE A 31 4.49 16.20 -13.79
N VAL A 32 3.61 15.36 -13.22
CA VAL A 32 3.89 14.50 -12.08
C VAL A 32 3.52 13.05 -12.41
N VAL A 33 4.31 12.10 -11.90
CA VAL A 33 4.05 10.66 -12.04
C VAL A 33 3.59 10.09 -10.70
N HIS A 34 2.43 9.44 -10.69
CA HIS A 34 1.88 8.75 -9.52
C HIS A 34 1.57 7.29 -9.80
N SER A 35 1.54 6.48 -8.75
CA SER A 35 0.75 5.25 -8.77
C SER A 35 -0.73 5.65 -8.77
N LEU A 36 -1.49 5.20 -9.78
CA LEU A 36 -2.89 5.62 -9.95
C LEU A 36 -3.78 5.31 -8.72
N LYS A 37 -3.46 4.25 -7.96
CA LYS A 37 -4.18 3.87 -6.73
C LYS A 37 -4.08 4.91 -5.60
N ASP A 38 -3.08 5.79 -5.67
CA ASP A 38 -2.77 6.78 -4.64
C ASP A 38 -3.36 8.17 -4.99
N LEU A 39 -3.91 8.34 -6.20
CA LEU A 39 -4.62 9.56 -6.57
C LEU A 39 -6.05 9.56 -6.01
N PRO A 40 -6.56 10.71 -5.56
CA PRO A 40 -7.97 10.86 -5.21
C PRO A 40 -8.85 10.72 -6.47
N THR A 41 -10.11 10.33 -6.27
CA THR A 41 -11.08 10.23 -7.37
C THR A 41 -11.53 11.59 -7.88
N ILE A 42 -11.40 12.63 -7.06
CA ILE A 42 -11.62 14.03 -7.43
C ILE A 42 -10.27 14.72 -7.30
N LEU A 43 -9.76 15.23 -8.41
CA LEU A 43 -8.50 15.96 -8.45
C LEU A 43 -8.72 17.42 -8.02
N PRO A 44 -7.66 18.10 -7.54
CA PRO A 44 -7.69 19.55 -7.35
C PRO A 44 -8.11 20.28 -8.63
N GLU A 45 -8.75 21.43 -8.48
CA GLU A 45 -9.10 22.29 -9.60
C GLU A 45 -7.86 22.68 -10.41
N GLY A 46 -7.99 22.76 -11.74
CA GLY A 46 -6.88 23.05 -12.64
C GLY A 46 -5.94 21.87 -12.92
N MET A 47 -6.16 20.70 -12.31
CA MET A 47 -5.37 19.50 -12.55
C MET A 47 -6.16 18.41 -13.28
N ALA A 48 -5.47 17.61 -14.09
CA ALA A 48 -6.04 16.48 -14.80
C ALA A 48 -5.05 15.32 -14.92
N ILE A 49 -5.55 14.09 -15.03
CA ILE A 49 -4.72 12.93 -15.41
C ILE A 49 -4.50 13.02 -16.92
N GLY A 50 -3.33 13.54 -17.32
CA GLY A 50 -2.96 13.66 -18.73
C GLY A 50 -2.65 12.33 -19.43
N ALA A 51 -2.31 11.29 -18.68
CA ALA A 51 -2.00 9.97 -19.23
C ALA A 51 -2.31 8.85 -18.24
N ILE A 52 -2.79 7.73 -18.78
CA ILE A 52 -2.83 6.43 -18.09
C ILE A 52 -1.92 5.48 -18.85
N CYS A 53 -0.79 5.14 -18.24
CA CYS A 53 0.16 4.20 -18.83
C CYS A 53 -0.43 2.77 -18.93
N LYS A 54 0.20 1.91 -19.74
CA LYS A 54 -0.15 0.49 -19.81
C LYS A 54 -0.12 -0.12 -18.41
N ARG A 55 -1.18 -0.84 -18.06
CA ARG A 55 -1.34 -1.42 -16.72
C ARG A 55 -0.45 -2.65 -16.55
N GLU A 56 0.37 -2.63 -15.50
CA GLU A 56 1.09 -3.80 -15.03
C GLU A 56 0.17 -4.77 -14.27
N ASP A 57 0.70 -5.93 -13.86
CA ASP A 57 -0.06 -6.94 -13.12
C ASP A 57 -0.78 -6.32 -11.89
N PRO A 58 -2.12 -6.32 -11.85
CA PRO A 58 -2.88 -5.65 -10.80
C PRO A 58 -3.08 -6.51 -9.55
N ARG A 59 -2.58 -7.76 -9.53
CA ARG A 59 -2.83 -8.71 -8.45
C ARG A 59 -2.06 -8.34 -7.19
N ASP A 60 -2.66 -8.66 -6.05
CA ASP A 60 -1.91 -8.71 -4.79
C ASP A 60 -0.99 -9.94 -4.80
N ALA A 61 0.23 -9.78 -4.27
CA ALA A 61 1.18 -10.87 -4.09
C ALA A 61 1.40 -11.15 -2.60
N VAL A 62 1.70 -12.41 -2.27
CA VAL A 62 2.11 -12.82 -0.92
C VAL A 62 3.60 -13.10 -0.95
N ILE A 63 4.33 -12.53 0.01
CA ILE A 63 5.75 -12.80 0.21
C ILE A 63 5.88 -13.53 1.54
N PHE A 64 6.42 -14.75 1.47
CA PHE A 64 6.59 -15.61 2.64
C PHE A 64 7.98 -15.41 3.23
N ASN A 65 8.08 -15.50 4.56
CA ASN A 65 9.38 -15.69 5.21
C ASN A 65 10.03 -16.99 4.65
N PRO A 66 11.35 -17.03 4.42
CA PRO A 66 12.04 -18.20 3.89
C PRO A 66 11.69 -19.53 4.58
N LYS A 67 11.36 -19.52 5.88
CA LYS A 67 10.91 -20.71 6.65
C LYS A 67 9.61 -21.33 6.13
N PHE A 68 8.80 -20.58 5.39
CA PHE A 68 7.53 -21.03 4.80
C PHE A 68 7.62 -21.20 3.27
N LYS A 69 8.82 -21.44 2.73
CA LYS A 69 9.00 -21.69 1.29
C LYS A 69 8.10 -22.83 0.82
N GLY A 70 7.36 -22.60 -0.28
CA GLY A 70 6.43 -23.57 -0.86
C GLY A 70 5.05 -23.64 -0.19
N LYS A 71 4.81 -22.85 0.86
CA LYS A 71 3.48 -22.71 1.46
C LYS A 71 2.62 -21.72 0.69
N THR A 72 1.31 -21.88 0.82
CA THR A 72 0.26 -20.93 0.44
C THR A 72 -0.44 -20.40 1.70
N LEU A 73 -1.31 -19.40 1.56
CA LEU A 73 -2.10 -18.86 2.69
C LEU A 73 -2.96 -19.95 3.36
N GLU A 74 -3.52 -20.87 2.57
CA GLU A 74 -4.35 -22.00 3.03
C GLU A 74 -3.58 -23.00 3.89
N THR A 75 -2.26 -23.11 3.67
CA THR A 75 -1.41 -24.16 4.26
C THR A 75 -0.50 -23.64 5.37
N LEU A 76 -0.60 -22.35 5.69
CA LEU A 76 0.11 -21.75 6.80
C LEU A 76 -0.42 -22.31 8.13
N PRO A 77 0.44 -22.49 9.14
CA PRO A 77 -0.01 -22.87 10.47
C PRO A 77 -1.07 -21.91 11.01
N GLU A 78 -2.01 -22.44 11.79
CA GLU A 78 -2.97 -21.63 12.52
C GLU A 78 -2.27 -20.56 13.37
N ASN A 79 -2.90 -19.39 13.48
CA ASN A 79 -2.37 -18.20 14.13
C ASN A 79 -1.10 -17.59 13.48
N SER A 80 -0.70 -18.02 12.28
CA SER A 80 0.37 -17.35 11.52
C SER A 80 0.04 -15.88 11.26
N ILE A 81 1.05 -15.03 11.37
CA ILE A 81 0.91 -13.57 11.27
C ILE A 81 1.15 -13.11 9.83
N ILE A 82 0.19 -12.38 9.26
CA ILE A 82 0.27 -11.72 7.95
C ILE A 82 0.38 -10.21 8.16
N GLY A 83 1.49 -9.62 7.72
CA GLY A 83 1.71 -8.18 7.80
C GLY A 83 1.03 -7.41 6.66
N THR A 84 -0.02 -6.64 6.94
CA THR A 84 -0.60 -5.66 6.00
C THR A 84 -1.33 -4.53 6.71
N SER A 85 -1.05 -3.29 6.34
CA SER A 85 -1.79 -2.10 6.81
C SER A 85 -2.89 -1.63 5.86
N SER A 86 -3.26 -2.43 4.85
CA SER A 86 -4.37 -2.14 3.94
C SER A 86 -5.66 -2.74 4.48
N LEU A 87 -6.63 -1.90 4.84
CA LEU A 87 -7.97 -2.35 5.25
C LEU A 87 -8.63 -3.26 4.21
N ARG A 88 -8.45 -2.96 2.91
CA ARG A 88 -8.94 -3.79 1.80
C ARG A 88 -8.38 -5.21 1.86
N ARG A 89 -7.08 -5.36 2.15
CA ARG A 89 -6.44 -6.68 2.25
C ARG A 89 -6.83 -7.37 3.55
N THR A 90 -6.83 -6.66 4.68
CA THR A 90 -7.24 -7.19 5.98
C THR A 90 -8.65 -7.76 5.94
N ALA A 91 -9.63 -7.02 5.43
CA ALA A 91 -11.02 -7.49 5.35
C ALA A 91 -11.17 -8.76 4.50
N GLN A 92 -10.47 -8.85 3.37
CA GLN A 92 -10.49 -10.05 2.53
C GLN A 92 -9.79 -11.23 3.22
N LEU A 93 -8.60 -11.02 3.79
CA LEU A 93 -7.84 -12.06 4.48
C LEU A 93 -8.62 -12.62 5.68
N SER A 94 -9.22 -11.76 6.51
CA SER A 94 -10.02 -12.20 7.66
C SER A 94 -11.26 -12.99 7.25
N ARG A 95 -11.85 -12.71 6.09
CA ARG A 95 -13.00 -13.45 5.58
C ARG A 95 -12.62 -14.83 5.03
N TYR A 96 -11.54 -14.92 4.25
CA TYR A 96 -11.16 -16.15 3.54
C TYR A 96 -10.23 -17.05 4.35
N PHE A 97 -9.44 -16.48 5.28
CA PHE A 97 -8.45 -17.20 6.07
C PHE A 97 -8.60 -16.87 7.57
N PRO A 98 -9.72 -17.26 8.20
CA PRO A 98 -10.01 -16.90 9.59
C PRO A 98 -9.03 -17.52 10.61
N HIS A 99 -8.28 -18.54 10.21
CA HIS A 99 -7.22 -19.16 11.01
C HIS A 99 -5.91 -18.35 11.04
N LEU A 100 -5.79 -17.29 10.24
CA LEU A 100 -4.61 -16.42 10.19
C LEU A 100 -4.85 -15.12 10.96
N ARG A 101 -3.77 -14.56 11.51
CA ARG A 101 -3.80 -13.27 12.21
C ARG A 101 -3.23 -12.19 11.31
N VAL A 102 -3.96 -11.08 11.15
CA VAL A 102 -3.49 -9.93 10.37
C VAL A 102 -2.98 -8.85 11.31
N GLU A 103 -1.74 -8.40 11.10
CA GLU A 103 -1.13 -7.32 11.87
C GLU A 103 -0.64 -6.18 10.98
N ASP A 104 -0.58 -4.99 11.55
CA ASP A 104 -0.12 -3.79 10.86
C ASP A 104 1.40 -3.87 10.57
N ILE A 105 1.80 -3.52 9.34
CA ILE A 105 3.21 -3.41 8.96
C ILE A 105 3.47 -2.12 8.19
N ARG A 106 4.50 -1.40 8.63
CA ARG A 106 4.90 -0.09 8.11
C ARG A 106 6.29 -0.06 7.52
N GLY A 107 6.48 0.90 6.63
CA GLY A 107 7.70 1.13 5.87
C GLY A 107 7.47 0.97 4.38
N ASN A 108 8.44 1.45 3.60
CA ASN A 108 8.55 1.12 2.18
C ASN A 108 8.83 -0.39 2.00
N LEU A 109 8.88 -0.83 0.75
CA LEU A 109 9.05 -2.25 0.41
C LEU A 109 10.27 -2.87 1.10
N ASN A 110 11.44 -2.23 1.03
CA ASN A 110 12.67 -2.73 1.65
C ASN A 110 12.55 -2.88 3.17
N THR A 111 11.94 -1.92 3.86
CA THR A 111 11.72 -2.01 5.31
C THR A 111 10.75 -3.13 5.67
N ARG A 112 9.74 -3.39 4.84
CA ARG A 112 8.81 -4.52 5.06
C ARG A 112 9.49 -5.87 4.86
N LEU A 113 10.33 -6.00 3.83
CA LEU A 113 11.08 -7.23 3.58
C LEU A 113 12.05 -7.53 4.72
N ARG A 114 12.79 -6.54 5.23
CA ARG A 114 13.66 -6.74 6.41
C ARG A 114 12.90 -7.21 7.64
N LYS A 115 11.70 -6.66 7.89
CA LYS A 115 10.82 -7.10 8.98
C LYS A 115 10.28 -8.51 8.81
N LEU A 116 10.14 -8.97 7.57
CA LEU A 116 9.72 -10.34 7.26
C LEU A 116 10.86 -11.33 7.51
N GLU A 117 12.11 -10.92 7.30
CA GLU A 117 13.30 -11.74 7.51
C GLU A 117 13.75 -11.85 8.98
N ALA A 118 13.53 -10.79 9.76
CA ALA A 118 13.79 -10.75 11.21
C ALA A 118 12.89 -11.73 11.98
#